data_AF-A0A7G2U700-F1
#
_entry.id   AF-A0A7G2U700-F1
#
_cell.length_a   1.000
_cell.length_b   1.000
_cell.length_c   1.000
_cell.angle_alpha   90.00
_cell.angle_beta   90.00
_cell.angle_gamma   90.00
#
_symmetry.space_group_name_H-M   'P 1'
#
loop_
_entity.id
_entity.type
_entity.pdbx_description
1 polymer ?
#
loop_
_entity_poly.entity_id
_entity_poly.type
_entity_poly.pdbx_seq_one_letter_code
_entity_poly.pdbx_strand_id
1 'polypeptide(L)' 'MADHSIISPVEVLSVTDTGRRRRWTDAEKLRIVEESYAGPRRAAATARRHEISRSLLTRWRREAREGLLAADGDRA' A
#
# COMPACT_ATOMS: atom_id res chain seq x y z
N MET A 1 1.41 -23.57 22.67
CA MET A 1 0.49 -22.57 23.23
C MET A 1 1.26 -21.29 23.45
N ALA A 2 0.60 -20.19 23.10
CA ALA A 2 0.84 -18.81 23.52
C ALA A 2 2.19 -18.13 23.21
N ASP A 3 2.02 -17.05 22.45
CA ASP A 3 2.54 -15.72 22.78
C ASP A 3 3.91 -15.34 22.25
N HIS A 4 3.90 -14.55 21.18
CA HIS A 4 4.77 -13.38 21.08
C HIS A 4 3.91 -12.20 20.63
N SER A 5 3.05 -11.74 21.54
CA SER A 5 2.55 -10.37 21.57
C SER A 5 3.73 -9.42 21.66
N ILE A 6 4.04 -8.75 20.54
CA ILE A 6 4.61 -7.40 20.57
C ILE A 6 3.82 -6.60 19.53
N ILE A 7 2.53 -6.39 19.82
CA ILE A 7 1.78 -5.31 19.18
C ILE A 7 2.16 -4.06 19.98
N SER A 8 3.28 -3.44 19.60
CA SER A 8 3.49 -2.04 19.96
C SER A 8 2.44 -1.21 19.22
N PRO A 9 1.62 -0.40 19.90
CA PRO A 9 0.70 0.50 19.22
C PRO A 9 1.55 1.57 18.55
N VAL A 10 1.86 1.35 17.27
CA VAL A 10 2.46 2.39 16.44
C VAL A 10 1.37 3.42 16.22
N GLU A 11 1.36 4.42 17.10
CA GLU A 11 0.75 5.70 16.82
C GLU A 11 1.09 6.09 15.38
N VAL A 12 0.06 6.46 14.64
CA VAL A 12 0.09 6.80 13.22
C VAL A 12 0.98 8.03 13.02
N LEU A 13 2.29 7.83 13.01
CA LEU A 13 3.31 8.80 12.68
C LEU A 13 3.62 8.66 11.19
N SER A 14 2.85 9.44 10.43
CA SER A 14 3.34 10.29 9.34
C SER A 14 4.56 9.77 8.57
N VAL A 15 4.30 9.18 7.39
CA VAL A 15 5.13 9.30 6.16
C VAL A 15 6.64 9.51 6.39
N THR A 16 7.33 8.65 7.13
CA THR A 16 8.80 8.49 7.11
C THR A 16 9.18 7.20 7.84
N ASP A 17 9.03 6.04 7.19
CA ASP A 17 9.68 4.79 7.66
C ASP A 17 10.51 4.23 6.51
N THR A 18 11.63 4.91 6.22
CA THR A 18 12.65 4.48 5.27
C THR A 18 13.60 3.45 5.91
N GLY A 19 13.05 2.42 6.57
CA GLY A 19 13.88 1.42 7.27
C GLY A 19 13.21 0.05 7.45
N ARG A 20 11.92 0.00 7.81
CA ARG A 20 11.13 -1.22 7.84
C ARG A 20 10.27 -1.23 6.58
N ARG A 21 10.32 -2.32 5.80
CA ARG A 21 9.52 -2.42 4.57
C ARG A 21 8.05 -2.13 4.89
N ARG A 22 7.56 -0.97 4.44
CA ARG A 22 6.18 -0.54 4.63
C ARG A 22 5.24 -1.65 4.16
N ARG A 23 4.40 -2.16 5.06
CA ARG A 23 3.31 -3.07 4.69
C ARG A 23 2.16 -2.22 4.17
N TRP A 24 1.64 -2.61 3.02
CA TRP A 24 0.49 -1.97 2.39
C TRP A 24 -0.70 -2.90 2.50
N THR A 25 -1.76 -2.44 3.16
CA THR A 25 -3.06 -3.11 3.14
C THR A 25 -3.65 -3.04 1.74
N ASP A 26 -4.57 -3.94 1.41
CA ASP A 26 -5.22 -3.91 0.09
C ASP A 26 -6.03 -2.63 -0.12
N ALA A 27 -6.64 -2.09 0.94
CA ALA A 27 -7.29 -0.78 0.92
C ALA A 27 -6.31 0.37 0.58
N GLU A 28 -5.10 0.36 1.14
CA GLU A 28 -4.09 1.37 0.79
C GLU A 28 -3.58 1.20 -0.65
N LYS A 29 -3.34 -0.04 -1.09
CA LYS A 29 -2.95 -0.31 -2.49
C LYS A 29 -4.01 0.22 -3.46
N LEU A 30 -5.30 -0.01 -3.16
CA LEU A 30 -6.42 0.50 -3.96
C LEU A 30 -6.42 2.02 -4.02
N ARG A 31 -6.30 2.72 -2.88
CA ARG A 31 -6.23 4.19 -2.84
C ARG A 31 -5.10 4.73 -3.72
N ILE A 32 -3.92 4.10 -3.68
CA ILE A 32 -2.78 4.49 -4.50
C ILE A 32 -3.05 4.22 -5.98
N VAL A 33 -3.64 3.07 -6.30
CA VAL A 33 -4.03 2.72 -7.67
C VAL A 33 -5.03 3.74 -8.22
N GLU A 34 -6.06 4.10 -7.46
CA GLU A 34 -7.04 5.13 -7.82
C GLU A 34 -6.39 6.51 -8.04
N GLU A 35 -5.55 6.96 -7.10
CA GLU A 35 -4.80 8.22 -7.24
C GLU A 35 -3.96 8.23 -8.52
N SER A 36 -3.37 7.08 -8.86
CA SER A 36 -2.56 6.94 -10.07
C SER A 36 -3.38 7.02 -11.36
N TYR A 37 -4.69 6.75 -11.31
CA TYR A 37 -5.62 6.86 -12.43
C TYR A 37 -6.28 8.25 -12.53
N ALA A 38 -6.10 9.12 -11.54
CA ALA A 38 -6.67 10.48 -11.51
C ALA A 38 -6.14 11.42 -12.62
N GLY A 39 -5.22 10.96 -13.47
CA GLY A 39 -4.80 11.74 -14.63
C GLY A 39 -3.73 11.06 -15.48
N PRO A 40 -3.57 11.49 -16.74
CA PRO A 40 -2.53 10.98 -17.61
C PRO A 40 -1.14 11.27 -17.02
N ARG A 41 -0.21 10.31 -17.15
CA ARG A 41 1.19 10.40 -16.68
C ARG A 41 1.38 10.56 -15.16
N ARG A 42 0.33 10.46 -14.33
CA ARG A 42 0.44 10.58 -12.86
C ARG A 42 1.13 9.41 -12.17
N ALA A 43 1.22 8.25 -12.83
CA ALA A 43 1.80 7.03 -12.25
C ALA A 43 3.20 7.25 -11.62
N ALA A 44 4.08 8.00 -12.28
CA ALA A 44 5.43 8.25 -11.76
C ALA A 44 5.42 9.20 -10.55
N ALA A 45 4.54 10.21 -10.56
CA ALA A 45 4.38 11.14 -9.46
C ALA A 45 3.77 10.45 -8.23
N THR A 46 2.72 9.65 -8.42
CA THR A 46 2.10 8.84 -7.36
C THR A 46 3.11 7.87 -6.76
N ALA A 47 3.91 7.18 -7.58
CA ALA A 47 4.92 6.25 -7.09
C ALA A 47 5.97 6.95 -6.21
N ARG A 48 6.45 8.14 -6.61
CA ARG A 48 7.38 8.95 -5.81
C ARG A 48 6.76 9.44 -4.51
N ARG A 49 5.50 9.88 -4.53
CA ARG A 49 4.76 10.37 -3.36
C ARG A 49 4.62 9.30 -2.28
N HIS A 50 4.43 8.04 -2.70
CA HIS A 50 4.27 6.89 -1.82
C HIS A 50 5.57 6.11 -1.62
N GLU A 51 6.69 6.61 -2.13
CA GLU A 51 8.02 5.99 -2.04
C GLU A 51 8.06 4.53 -2.54
N ILE A 52 7.25 4.22 -3.55
CA ILE A 52 7.19 2.91 -4.20
C ILE A 52 7.82 2.94 -5.58
N SER A 53 8.25 1.78 -6.05
CA SER A 53 8.70 1.64 -7.43
C SER A 53 7.53 1.71 -8.41
N ARG A 54 7.80 2.24 -9.62
CA ARG A 54 6.81 2.26 -10.71
C ARG A 54 6.36 0.86 -11.11
N SER A 55 7.25 -0.13 -11.03
CA SER A 55 6.94 -1.54 -11.30
C SER A 55 5.97 -2.13 -10.28
N LEU A 56 6.12 -1.78 -8.99
CA LEU A 56 5.17 -2.18 -7.95
C LEU A 56 3.78 -1.59 -8.20
N LEU A 57 3.71 -0.31 -8.56
CA LEU A 57 2.43 0.33 -8.91
C LEU A 57 1.76 -0.31 -10.15
N THR A 58 2.54 -0.67 -11.18
CA THR A 58 2.01 -1.39 -12.34
C THR A 58 1.43 -2.75 -11.97
N ARG A 59 2.10 -3.48 -11.06
CA ARG A 59 1.60 -4.74 -10.54
C ARG A 59 0.28 -4.55 -9.79
N TRP A 60 0.18 -3.58 -8.89
CA TRP A 60 -1.07 -3.30 -8.17
C TRP A 60 -2.21 -2.88 -9.09
N ARG A 61 -1.94 -2.14 -10.16
CA ARG A 61 -2.95 -1.83 -11.18
C ARG A 61 -3.51 -3.07 -11.86
N ARG A 62 -2.66 -4.09 -12.08
CA ARG A 62 -3.09 -5.41 -12.61
C ARG A 62 -3.89 -6.18 -11.57
N GLU A 63 -3.39 -6.26 -10.34
CA GLU A 63 -4.08 -6.94 -9.22
C GLU A 63 -5.46 -6.31 -8.93
N ALA A 64 -5.58 -4.98 -8.98
CA ALA A 64 -6.85 -4.26 -8.85
C ALA A 64 -7.83 -4.61 -9.99
N ARG A 65 -7.34 -4.68 -11.24
CA ARG A 65 -8.15 -5.07 -12.41
C ARG A 65 -8.60 -6.53 -12.34
N GLU A 66 -7.81 -7.38 -11.70
CA GLU A 66 -8.10 -8.80 -11.49
C GLU A 66 -8.95 -9.06 -10.23
N GLY A 67 -9.30 -8.01 -9.47
CA GLY A 67 -10.07 -8.13 -8.23
C GLY A 67 -9.30 -8.80 -7.07
N LEU A 68 -7.97 -8.88 -7.18
CA LEU A 68 -7.10 -9.51 -6.18
C LEU A 68 -6.83 -8.61 -4.97
N LEU A 69 -7.11 -7.31 -5.11
CA LEU A 69 -7.09 -6.35 -4.01
C LEU A 69 -8.53 -6.23 -3.48
N ALA A 70 -8.98 -7.25 -2.75
CA ALA A 70 -10.24 -7.19 -2.01
C ALA A 70 -10.01 -6.50 -0.66
N ALA A 71 -11.05 -6.10 0.06
CA ALA A 71 -10.95 -5.47 1.38
C ALA A 71 -10.41 -6.41 2.49
N ASP A 72 -9.36 -7.19 2.22
CA ASP A 72 -8.65 -8.06 3.16
C ASP A 72 -7.71 -7.20 4.03
N GLY A 73 -8.31 -6.21 4.69
CA GLY A 73 -7.74 -5.56 5.87
C GLY A 73 -8.31 -6.14 7.18
N ASP A 74 -9.28 -7.05 7.08
CA ASP A 74 -10.04 -7.61 8.21
C ASP A 74 -10.09 -9.15 8.16
N ARG A 75 -8.92 -9.79 7.98
CA ARG A 75 -8.71 -11.17 8.41
C ARG A 75 -7.55 -11.19 9.40
N ALA A 76 -7.83 -10.71 10.61
CA ALA A 76 -7.06 -10.95 11.82
C ALA A 76 -8.02 -11.40 12.92
#